data_AF-A0A6S6SCY0-F1
#
_entry.id   AF-A0A6S6SCY0-F1
#
_cell.length_a   1.000
_cell.length_b   1.000
_cell.length_c   1.000
_cell.angle_alpha   90.00
_cell.angle_beta   90.00
_cell.angle_gamma   90.00
#
_symmetry.space_group_name_H-M   'P 1'
#
loop_
_entity.id
_entity.type
_entity.pdbx_description
1 polymer ?
#
loop_
_entity_poly.entity_id
_entity_poly.type
_entity_poly.pdbx_seq_one_letter_code
_entity_poly.pdbx_strand_id
1 'polypeptide(L)' 'MRIIESTDNLTLKEIQNIITSSKEYKKNFSKKLLGLLFFAPSTRTRTSFSSAIYKLGGNFIDIDPKKLDIKTAKR' A
#
# COMPACT_ATOMS: atom_id res chain seq x y z
N MET A 1 0.42 13.77 8.24
CA MET A 1 0.48 12.34 7.85
C MET A 1 -0.94 11.79 7.97
N ARG A 2 -1.53 11.23 6.89
CA ARG A 2 -2.92 10.74 6.87
C ARG A 2 -2.91 9.24 6.59
N ILE A 3 -3.63 8.47 7.40
CA ILE A 3 -3.69 7.01 7.34
C ILE A 3 -5.09 6.63 6.84
N ILE A 4 -5.15 5.62 5.97
CA ILE A 4 -6.42 5.09 5.42
C ILE A 4 -6.61 3.68 5.98
N GLU A 5 -7.58 3.54 6.88
CA GLU A 5 -7.94 2.25 7.50
C GLU A 5 -9.30 1.77 7.02
N SER A 6 -10.27 2.69 6.95
CA SER A 6 -11.60 2.48 6.42
C SER A 6 -11.99 3.63 5.49
N THR A 7 -12.97 3.38 4.61
CA THR A 7 -13.62 4.41 3.79
C THR A 7 -14.36 5.44 4.64
N ASP A 8 -14.79 5.08 5.86
CA ASP A 8 -15.53 5.97 6.76
C ASP A 8 -14.68 7.16 7.23
N ASN A 9 -13.35 7.02 7.21
CA ASN A 9 -12.41 8.07 7.61
C ASN A 9 -12.12 9.07 6.48
N LEU A 10 -12.74 8.89 5.31
CA LEU A 10 -12.56 9.72 4.13
C LEU A 10 -13.81 10.56 3.86
N THR A 11 -13.58 11.83 3.54
CA THR A 11 -14.65 12.71 3.05
C THR A 11 -14.92 12.44 1.56
N LEU A 12 -16.12 12.77 1.09
CA LEU A 12 -16.49 12.63 -0.33
C LEU A 12 -15.51 13.35 -1.26
N LYS A 13 -15.01 14.52 -0.86
CA LYS A 13 -14.02 15.30 -1.61
C LYS A 13 -12.69 14.54 -1.75
N GLU A 14 -12.24 13.88 -0.70
CA GLU A 14 -11.00 13.10 -0.73
C GLU A 14 -11.13 11.86 -1.59
N ILE A 15 -12.28 11.18 -1.53
CA ILE A 15 -12.57 10.03 -2.39
C ILE A 15 -12.52 10.46 -3.87
N GLN A 16 -13.19 11.57 -4.21
CA GLN A 16 -13.13 12.13 -5.56
C GLN A 16 -11.70 12.48 -5.97
N ASN A 17 -10.91 13.09 -5.08
CA ASN A 17 -9.51 13.41 -5.36
C ASN A 17 -8.66 12.15 -5.62
N ILE A 18 -8.87 11.06 -4.88
CA ILE A 18 -8.16 9.79 -5.09
C ILE A 18 -8.52 9.21 -6.46
N ILE A 19 -9.79 9.26 -6.85
CA ILE A 19 -10.26 8.76 -8.16
C ILE A 19 -9.71 9.61 -9.31
N THR A 20 -9.69 10.94 -9.16
CA THR A 20 -9.11 11.82 -10.19
C THR A 20 -7.60 11.60 -10.29
N SER A 21 -6.92 11.49 -9.15
CA SER A 21 -5.47 11.24 -9.10
C SER A 21 -5.09 9.87 -9.66
N SER A 22 -5.94 8.85 -9.54
CA SER A 22 -5.67 7.51 -10.10
C SER A 22 -5.70 7.49 -11.63
N LYS A 23 -6.44 8.41 -12.25
CA LYS A 23 -6.43 8.63 -13.70
C LYS A 23 -5.18 9.38 -14.16
N GLU A 24 -4.68 10.31 -13.35
CA GLU A 24 -3.46 11.06 -13.62
C GLU A 24 -2.20 10.24 -13.26
N TYR A 25 -1.74 9.41 -14.19
CA TYR A 25 -0.58 8.57 -13.97
C TYR A 25 0.74 9.37 -13.98
N LYS A 26 1.20 9.84 -12.81
CA LYS A 26 2.48 10.58 -12.67
C LYS A 26 3.57 9.69 -12.06
N LYS A 27 4.64 9.43 -12.81
CA LYS A 27 5.87 8.76 -12.31
C LYS A 27 6.68 9.71 -11.42
N ASN A 28 6.23 9.91 -10.18
CA ASN A 28 6.86 10.82 -9.23
C ASN A 28 7.44 10.12 -7.97
N PHE A 29 7.50 8.78 -7.98
CA PHE A 29 7.86 8.00 -6.79
C PHE A 29 9.25 7.35 -6.88
N SER A 30 10.14 7.85 -7.75
CA SER A 30 11.46 7.23 -8.05
C SER A 30 12.39 7.03 -6.86
N LYS A 31 12.20 7.77 -5.77
CA LYS A 31 13.00 7.67 -4.54
C LYS A 31 12.18 7.21 -3.32
N LYS A 32 10.99 6.64 -3.56
CA LYS A 32 10.09 6.16 -2.49
C LYS A 32 10.16 4.63 -2.41
N LEU A 33 10.16 4.15 -1.17
CA LEU A 33 10.21 2.74 -0.82
C LEU A 33 8.94 2.37 -0.06
N LEU A 34 8.24 1.34 -0.51
CA LEU A 34 7.03 0.82 0.13
C LEU A 34 7.34 -0.49 0.86
N GLY A 35 7.03 -0.56 2.16
CA GLY A 35 7.04 -1.82 2.90
C GLY A 35 5.71 -2.55 2.76
N LEU A 36 5.73 -3.81 2.34
CA LEU A 36 4.56 -4.68 2.27
C LEU A 36 4.63 -5.71 3.40
N LEU A 37 3.63 -5.70 4.28
CA LEU A 37 3.54 -6.62 5.42
C LEU A 37 2.17 -7.33 5.38
N PHE A 38 2.18 -8.62 5.06
CA PHE A 38 0.98 -9.44 4.94
C PHE A 38 1.05 -10.63 5.90
N PHE A 39 0.35 -10.57 7.03
CA PHE A 39 0.28 -11.65 8.02
C PHE A 39 -0.44 -12.91 7.51
N ALA A 40 -1.43 -12.73 6.64
CA ALA A 40 -2.08 -13.82 5.92
C ALA A 40 -1.69 -13.74 4.42
N PRO A 41 -1.46 -14.87 3.75
CA PRO A 41 -1.06 -14.86 2.35
C PRO A 41 -2.19 -14.33 1.46
N SER A 42 -1.91 -13.26 0.73
CA SER A 42 -2.78 -12.76 -0.35
C SER A 42 -1.95 -12.36 -1.57
N THR A 43 -1.77 -13.30 -2.49
CA THR A 43 -0.98 -13.09 -3.71
C THR A 43 -1.57 -11.96 -4.56
N ARG A 44 -2.90 -11.92 -4.72
CA ARG A 44 -3.56 -10.91 -5.55
C ARG A 44 -3.35 -9.50 -5.01
N THR A 45 -3.51 -9.31 -3.70
CA THR A 45 -3.32 -7.99 -3.06
C THR A 45 -1.85 -7.59 -3.09
N ARG A 46 -0.92 -8.51 -2.77
CA ARG A 46 0.53 -8.26 -2.81
C ARG A 46 0.99 -7.85 -4.22
N THR A 47 0.56 -8.57 -5.25
CA THR A 47 0.89 -8.24 -6.65
C THR A 47 0.29 -6.90 -7.08
N SER A 48 -0.92 -6.56 -6.61
CA SER A 48 -1.53 -5.26 -6.89
C SER A 48 -0.67 -4.10 -6.37
N PHE A 49 -0.27 -4.14 -5.10
CA PHE A 49 0.53 -3.05 -4.51
C PHE A 49 1.96 -2.98 -5.05
N SER A 50 2.63 -4.12 -5.22
CA SER A 50 3.99 -4.16 -5.79
C SER A 50 4.03 -3.65 -7.23
N SER A 51 3.06 -4.04 -8.07
CA SER A 51 2.97 -3.52 -9.44
C SER A 51 2.63 -2.03 -9.49
N ALA A 52 1.79 -1.54 -8.57
CA ALA A 52 1.43 -0.13 -8.50
C ALA A 52 2.64 0.76 -8.20
N ILE A 53 3.43 0.45 -7.15
CA ILE A 53 4.61 1.25 -6.80
C ILE A 53 5.71 1.17 -7.86
N TYR A 54 5.89 0.01 -8.48
CA TYR A 54 6.83 -0.18 -9.58
C TYR A 54 6.49 0.70 -10.78
N LYS A 55 5.21 0.71 -11.20
CA LYS A 55 4.76 1.54 -12.31
C LYS A 55 4.85 3.04 -11.98
N LEU A 56 4.67 3.43 -10.71
CA LEU A 56 4.91 4.81 -10.22
C LEU A 56 6.40 5.20 -10.17
N GLY A 57 7.30 4.24 -10.45
CA GLY A 57 8.75 4.41 -10.50
C GLY A 57 9.48 4.13 -9.20
N GLY A 58 8.75 3.80 -8.13
CA GLY A 58 9.33 3.48 -6.83
C GLY A 58 9.73 2.02 -6.70
N ASN A 59 10.21 1.66 -5.51
CA ASN A 59 10.58 0.29 -5.17
C ASN A 59 9.81 -0.20 -3.93
N PHE A 60 9.87 -1.50 -3.64
CA PHE A 60 9.23 -2.07 -2.45
C PHE A 60 10.11 -3.09 -1.74
N ILE A 61 9.83 -3.30 -0.46
CA ILE A 61 10.36 -4.40 0.35
C ILE A 61 9.18 -5.27 0.76
N ASP A 62 9.24 -6.54 0.42
CA ASP A 62 8.30 -7.55 0.88
C ASP A 62 8.80 -8.17 2.19
N ILE A 63 8.03 -7.99 3.26
CA ILE A 63 8.40 -8.41 4.61
C ILE A 63 7.67 -9.71 4.90
N ASP A 64 8.44 -10.78 5.09
CA ASP A 64 7.91 -12.06 5.54
C ASP A 64 7.63 -11.99 7.05
N PRO A 65 6.35 -12.00 7.48
CA PRO A 65 6.01 -11.90 8.89
C PRO A 65 6.50 -13.11 9.70
N LYS A 66 6.75 -14.27 9.06
CA LYS A 66 7.29 -15.45 9.76
C LYS A 66 8.74 -15.26 10.22
N LYS A 67 9.46 -14.35 9.56
CA LYS A 67 10.84 -13.98 9.89
C LYS A 67 10.90 -12.79 10.85
N LEU A 68 9.76 -12.15 11.13
CA LEU A 68 9.69 -11.08 12.09
C LEU A 68 9.45 -11.67 13.47
N ASP A 69 10.30 -11.31 14.44
CA ASP A 69 10.11 -11.59 15.87
C ASP A 69 8.97 -10.74 16.48
N ILE A 70 7.86 -10.61 15.76
CA ILE A 70 6.62 -10.10 16.33
C ILE A 70 5.90 -11.31 16.91
N LYS A 71 5.80 -11.37 18.24
CA LYS A 71 4.84 -12.25 18.92
C LYS A 71 3.46 -11.91 18.37
N THR A 72 2.97 -12.71 17.42
CA THR A 72 1.61 -12.55 16.90
C THR A 72 0.70 -12.71 18.11
N ALA A 73 0.10 -11.60 18.56
CA ALA A 73 -0.85 -11.64 19.66
C ALA A 73 -2.01 -12.52 19.21
N LYS A 74 -1.99 -13.79 19.62
CA LYS A 74 -3.14 -14.69 19.55
C LYS A 74 -4.27 -13.96 20.28
N ARG A 75 -5.21 -13.42 19.51
CA ARG A 75 -6.58 -13.18 20.00
C ARG A 75 -7.30 -14.51 20.04
#